data_AF-A0A220MNB4-F1
#
_entry.id   AF-A0A220MNB4-F1
#
_cell.length_a   1.000
_cell.length_b   1.000
_cell.length_c   1.000
_cell.angle_alpha   90.00
_cell.angle_beta   90.00
_cell.angle_gamma   90.00
#
_symmetry.space_group_name_H-M   'P 1'
#
loop_
_entity.id
_entity.type
_entity.pdbx_description
1 polymer ?
#
loop_
_entity_poly.entity_id
_entity_poly.type
_entity_poly.pdbx_seq_one_letter_code
_entity_poly.pdbx_strand_id
1 'polypeptide(L)'
;MILLGTLVNAGAIILGALLGRMLKRIPESMRQTVMQGIALAVFVLGIKMCLGSDNFLLVIISIVLGTVLGEWIGIEKGLNNLGYWLERKVGGSQGSIATGFITTTLVYCIGAMAVLGALDSGLRNNHDVLFMKALLDGFSAIIFSSTLGIGVIFSAVPVFLYQGMIALFSTSIYSVVSETMLDAILVEVTAVGGLMIIAIGLNVLEIKQIRVANMMPALVIAAVGVPFIDWISKLFS
;
A
#
# COMPACT_ATOMS: atom_id res chain seq x y z
N MET A 1 -3.13 5.96 22.91
CA MET A 1 -4.40 5.95 22.17
C MET A 1 -4.19 5.00 21.01
N ILE A 2 -5.05 3.99 20.85
CA ILE A 2 -4.89 2.92 19.84
C ILE A 2 -4.59 3.45 18.42
N LEU A 3 -5.15 4.61 18.06
CA LEU A 3 -5.03 5.21 16.73
C LEU A 3 -3.92 6.26 16.59
N LEU A 4 -3.07 6.46 17.61
CA LEU A 4 -2.07 7.53 17.59
C LEU A 4 -1.08 7.37 16.42
N GLY A 5 -0.54 6.16 16.23
CA GLY A 5 0.38 5.88 15.12
C GLY A 5 -0.25 6.14 13.75
N THR A 6 -1.51 5.74 13.58
CA THR A 6 -2.27 5.93 12.32
C THR A 6 -2.54 7.41 12.04
N LEU A 7 -2.89 8.19 13.08
CA LEU A 7 -3.07 9.65 12.96
C LEU A 7 -1.77 10.34 12.58
N VAL A 8 -0.65 9.97 13.20
CA VAL A 8 0.66 10.52 12.89
C VAL A 8 1.06 10.19 11.46
N ASN A 9 0.81 8.96 10.99
CA ASN A 9 1.09 8.58 9.59
C ASN A 9 0.26 9.39 8.59
N ALA A 10 -1.06 9.47 8.79
CA ALA A 10 -1.94 10.27 7.95
C ALA A 10 -1.53 11.76 7.94
N GLY A 11 -1.17 12.31 9.11
CA GLY A 11 -0.65 13.66 9.25
C GLY A 11 0.67 13.87 8.51
N ALA A 12 1.59 12.91 8.59
CA ALA A 12 2.86 12.95 7.87
C ALA A 12 2.67 12.94 6.35
N ILE A 13 1.75 12.14 5.82
CA ILE A 13 1.39 12.15 4.40
C ILE A 13 0.82 13.51 4.00
N ILE A 14 -0.08 14.08 4.80
CA ILE A 14 -0.68 15.39 4.51
C ILE A 14 0.38 16.49 4.50
N LEU A 15 1.21 16.58 5.55
CA LEU A 15 2.26 17.57 5.66
C LEU A 15 3.31 17.39 4.57
N GLY A 16 3.72 16.15 4.31
CA GLY A 16 4.65 15.80 3.24
C GLY A 16 4.11 16.23 1.88
N ALA A 17 2.85 15.92 1.57
CA ALA A 17 2.23 16.32 0.31
C ALA A 17 2.13 17.86 0.17
N LEU A 18 1.78 18.56 1.25
CA LEU A 18 1.73 20.03 1.24
C LEU A 18 3.11 20.64 0.98
N LEU A 19 4.16 20.13 1.65
CA LEU A 19 5.54 20.55 1.43
C LEU A 19 6.00 20.21 0.00
N GLY A 20 5.71 19.00 -0.49
CA GLY A 20 5.98 18.56 -1.85
C GLY A 20 5.37 19.50 -2.89
N ARG A 21 4.12 19.93 -2.68
CA ARG A 21 3.44 20.90 -3.53
C ARG A 21 4.10 22.28 -3.53
N MET A 22 4.84 22.68 -2.50
CA MET A 22 5.52 23.98 -2.48
C MET A 22 6.75 24.02 -3.41
N LEU A 23 7.26 22.87 -3.86
CA LEU A 23 8.35 22.75 -4.83
C LEU A 23 7.90 23.04 -6.29
N LYS A 24 7.13 24.11 -6.51
CA LYS A 24 6.41 24.42 -7.78
C LYS A 24 7.27 24.81 -8.99
N ARG A 25 8.60 24.80 -8.90
CA ARG A 25 9.49 25.33 -9.96
C ARG A 25 10.42 24.29 -10.58
N ILE A 26 9.96 23.05 -10.69
CA ILE A 26 10.73 21.99 -11.34
C ILE A 26 10.40 22.02 -12.85
N PRO A 27 11.39 22.17 -13.74
CA PRO A 27 11.19 22.05 -15.18
C PRO A 27 10.56 20.71 -15.56
N GLU A 28 9.73 20.69 -16.61
CA GLU A 28 9.00 19.50 -17.07
C GLU A 28 9.90 18.28 -17.26
N SER A 29 11.09 18.49 -17.86
CA SER A 29 12.11 17.46 -18.09
C SER A 29 12.69 16.91 -16.79
N MET A 30 12.98 17.77 -15.82
CA MET A 30 13.47 17.34 -14.51
C MET A 30 12.39 16.53 -13.76
N ARG A 31 11.13 16.95 -13.83
CA ARG A 31 10.00 16.22 -13.24
C ARG A 31 9.86 14.82 -13.87
N GLN A 32 10.01 14.70 -15.19
CA GLN A 32 10.02 13.39 -15.88
C GLN A 32 11.19 12.51 -15.43
N THR A 33 12.42 13.03 -15.40
CA THR A 33 13.59 12.26 -14.94
C THR A 33 13.46 11.82 -13.48
N VAL A 34 12.92 12.70 -12.62
CA VAL A 34 12.64 12.38 -11.21
C VAL A 34 11.56 11.30 -11.10
N MET A 35 10.45 11.38 -11.86
CA MET A 35 9.44 10.32 -11.92
C MET A 35 10.04 8.97 -12.27
N GLN A 36 10.89 8.93 -13.30
CA GLN A 36 11.57 7.70 -13.72
C GLN A 36 12.47 7.15 -12.62
N GLY A 37 13.26 8.00 -11.95
CA GLY A 37 14.09 7.59 -10.81
C GLY A 37 13.28 7.03 -9.65
N ILE A 38 12.16 7.66 -9.31
CA ILE A 38 11.23 7.17 -8.28
C ILE A 38 10.65 5.82 -8.68
N ALA A 39 10.19 5.68 -9.91
CA ALA A 39 9.60 4.44 -10.39
C ALA A 39 10.58 3.27 -10.37
N LEU A 40 11.84 3.51 -10.74
CA LEU A 40 12.92 2.52 -10.62
C LEU A 40 13.19 2.14 -9.16
N ALA A 41 13.22 3.11 -8.24
CA ALA A 41 13.40 2.84 -6.81
C ALA A 41 12.23 2.01 -6.24
N VAL A 42 10.99 2.34 -6.61
CA VAL A 42 9.78 1.60 -6.26
C VAL A 42 9.84 0.18 -6.82
N PHE A 43 10.28 0.01 -8.07
CA PHE A 43 10.44 -1.29 -8.70
C PHE A 43 11.45 -2.17 -7.95
N VAL A 44 12.62 -1.62 -7.61
CA VAL A 44 13.65 -2.32 -6.82
C VAL A 44 13.15 -2.67 -5.42
N LEU A 45 12.40 -1.78 -4.78
CA LEU A 45 11.76 -2.05 -3.49
C LEU A 45 10.81 -3.25 -3.60
N GLY A 46 9.97 -3.29 -4.63
CA GLY A 46 9.07 -4.40 -4.87
C GLY A 46 9.82 -5.74 -5.08
N ILE A 47 10.94 -5.73 -5.81
CA ILE A 47 11.80 -6.92 -5.96
C ILE A 47 12.32 -7.38 -4.59
N LYS A 48 12.88 -6.46 -3.79
CA LYS A 48 13.40 -6.78 -2.46
C LYS A 48 12.33 -7.41 -1.56
N MET A 49 11.09 -6.94 -1.65
CA MET A 49 9.96 -7.49 -0.91
C MET A 49 9.55 -8.89 -1.39
N CYS A 50 9.53 -9.13 -2.71
CA CYS A 50 9.19 -10.44 -3.28
C CYS A 50 10.17 -11.54 -2.88
N LEU A 51 11.46 -11.20 -2.83
CA LEU A 51 12.54 -12.15 -2.53
C LEU A 51 12.56 -12.63 -1.07
N GLY A 52 11.70 -12.09 -0.21
CA GLY A 52 11.61 -12.49 1.20
C GLY A 52 10.75 -13.73 1.48
N SER A 53 9.96 -14.20 0.51
CA SER A 53 9.10 -15.38 0.69
C SER A 53 9.76 -16.65 0.14
N ASP A 54 9.73 -17.71 0.95
CA ASP A 54 10.13 -19.06 0.55
C ASP A 54 8.97 -19.83 -0.12
N ASN A 55 7.72 -19.36 0.05
CA ASN A 55 6.52 -20.01 -0.50
C ASN A 55 5.98 -19.28 -1.74
N PHE A 56 6.81 -19.23 -2.79
CA PHE A 56 6.45 -18.54 -4.03
C PHE A 56 5.17 -19.08 -4.68
N LEU A 57 4.82 -20.35 -4.46
CA LEU A 57 3.57 -20.93 -4.96
C LEU A 57 2.34 -20.26 -4.32
N LEU A 58 2.36 -20.02 -3.01
CA LEU A 58 1.28 -19.30 -2.33
C LEU A 58 1.14 -17.87 -2.85
N VAL A 59 2.26 -17.20 -3.12
CA VAL A 59 2.28 -15.84 -3.71
C VAL A 59 1.58 -15.84 -5.07
N ILE A 60 1.91 -16.79 -5.96
CA ILE A 60 1.27 -16.91 -7.29
C ILE A 60 -0.23 -17.16 -7.14
N ILE A 61 -0.62 -18.14 -6.33
CA ILE A 61 -2.04 -18.49 -6.15
C ILE A 61 -2.82 -17.29 -5.60
N SER A 62 -2.24 -16.58 -4.63
CA SER A 62 -2.84 -15.38 -4.03
C SER A 62 -3.06 -14.29 -5.07
N ILE A 63 -2.06 -14.01 -5.92
CA ILE A 63 -2.20 -13.02 -7.00
C ILE A 63 -3.27 -13.44 -8.00
N VAL A 64 -3.26 -14.70 -8.46
CA VAL A 64 -4.23 -15.18 -9.47
C VAL A 64 -5.65 -15.10 -8.94
N LEU A 65 -5.91 -15.74 -7.80
CA LEU A 65 -7.25 -15.75 -7.20
C LEU A 65 -7.69 -14.34 -6.78
N GLY A 66 -6.77 -13.56 -6.23
CA GLY A 66 -7.03 -12.18 -5.80
C GLY A 66 -7.39 -11.28 -6.96
N THR A 67 -6.69 -11.43 -8.09
CA THR A 67 -6.98 -10.68 -9.31
C THR A 67 -8.35 -11.04 -9.89
N VAL A 68 -8.71 -12.33 -9.92
CA VAL A 68 -10.03 -12.78 -10.39
C VAL A 68 -11.13 -12.17 -9.52
N LEU A 69 -11.00 -12.26 -8.19
CA LEU A 69 -11.96 -11.67 -7.26
C LEU A 69 -12.03 -10.15 -7.41
N GLY A 70 -10.89 -9.47 -7.52
CA GLY A 70 -10.86 -8.02 -7.65
C GLY A 70 -11.41 -7.52 -8.98
N GLU A 71 -11.24 -8.29 -10.07
CA GLU A 71 -11.86 -7.99 -11.36
C GLU A 71 -13.39 -8.15 -11.30
N TRP A 72 -13.89 -9.17 -10.60
CA TRP A 72 -15.34 -9.34 -10.37
C TRP A 72 -15.93 -8.22 -9.52
N ILE A 73 -15.23 -7.81 -8.45
CA ILE A 73 -15.66 -6.68 -7.59
C ILE A 73 -15.52 -5.34 -8.34
N GLY A 74 -14.58 -5.24 -9.28
CA GLY A 74 -14.29 -4.02 -10.01
C GLY A 74 -13.59 -2.94 -9.16
N ILE A 75 -12.68 -3.36 -8.26
CA ILE A 75 -12.01 -2.48 -7.28
C ILE A 75 -11.34 -1.30 -7.97
N GLU A 76 -10.63 -1.54 -9.06
CA GLU A 76 -9.95 -0.50 -9.81
C GLU A 76 -10.91 0.50 -10.43
N LYS A 77 -12.07 0.04 -10.93
CA LYS A 77 -13.10 0.96 -11.45
C LYS A 77 -13.60 1.86 -10.32
N GLY A 78 -13.77 1.30 -9.12
CA GLY A 78 -14.12 2.06 -7.91
C GLY A 78 -13.08 3.13 -7.57
N LEU A 79 -11.80 2.75 -7.48
CA LEU A 79 -10.71 3.69 -7.19
C LEU A 79 -10.57 4.77 -8.26
N ASN A 80 -10.65 4.42 -9.54
CA ASN A 80 -10.61 5.38 -10.64
C ASN A 80 -11.77 6.37 -10.56
N ASN A 81 -13.00 5.88 -10.32
CA ASN A 81 -14.16 6.75 -10.17
C ASN A 81 -14.04 7.71 -8.98
N LEU A 82 -13.49 7.25 -7.86
CA LEU A 82 -13.18 8.10 -6.70
C LEU A 82 -12.12 9.15 -7.04
N GLY A 83 -11.05 8.75 -7.74
CA GLY A 83 -10.00 9.65 -8.21
C GLY A 83 -10.54 10.74 -9.14
N TYR A 84 -11.34 10.39 -10.14
CA TYR A 84 -11.96 11.35 -11.05
C TYR A 84 -12.99 12.24 -10.37
N TRP A 85 -13.73 11.72 -9.40
CA TRP A 85 -14.64 12.53 -8.59
C TRP A 85 -13.89 13.58 -7.76
N LEU A 86 -12.77 13.20 -7.14
CA LEU A 86 -11.89 14.13 -6.42
C LEU A 86 -11.32 15.19 -7.37
N GLU A 87 -10.86 14.77 -8.54
CA GLU A 87 -10.31 15.67 -9.56
C GLU A 87 -11.31 16.73 -10.01
N ARG A 88 -12.56 16.34 -10.26
CA ARG A 88 -13.66 17.26 -10.59
C ARG A 88 -13.95 18.27 -9.48
N LYS A 89 -13.77 17.88 -8.21
CA LYS A 89 -14.04 18.77 -7.06
C LYS A 89 -12.91 19.76 -6.80
N VAL A 90 -11.66 19.35 -6.99
CA VAL A 90 -10.48 20.13 -6.57
C VAL A 90 -9.98 21.04 -7.71
N GLY A 91 -10.34 20.74 -8.95
CA GLY A 91 -9.93 21.51 -10.13
C GLY A 91 -8.47 21.23 -10.50
N GLY A 92 -8.27 20.22 -11.35
CA GLY A 92 -6.95 19.81 -11.86
C GLY A 92 -6.97 19.46 -13.35
N SER A 93 -5.78 19.32 -13.95
CA SER A 93 -5.63 18.77 -15.31
C SER A 93 -6.04 17.30 -15.31
N GLN A 94 -6.91 16.89 -16.25
CA GLN A 94 -7.48 15.53 -16.33
C GLN A 94 -6.43 14.43 -16.10
N GLY A 95 -6.73 13.51 -15.18
CA GLY A 95 -5.92 12.34 -14.84
C GLY A 95 -4.81 12.57 -13.81
N SER A 96 -4.32 13.80 -13.62
CA SER A 96 -3.15 14.04 -12.76
C SER A 96 -3.43 13.77 -11.27
N ILE A 97 -4.61 14.18 -10.78
CA ILE A 97 -4.99 13.99 -9.38
C ILE A 97 -5.31 12.52 -9.10
N ALA A 98 -6.01 11.87 -10.04
CA ALA A 98 -6.36 10.47 -9.93
C ALA A 98 -5.11 9.58 -9.88
N THR A 99 -4.13 9.79 -10.76
CA THR A 99 -2.87 9.05 -10.76
C THR A 99 -2.13 9.21 -9.44
N GLY A 100 -1.95 10.45 -8.96
CA GLY A 100 -1.29 10.71 -7.69
C GLY A 100 -1.97 10.02 -6.50
N PHE A 101 -3.30 10.09 -6.43
CA PHE A 101 -4.10 9.44 -5.38
C PHE A 101 -3.98 7.91 -5.42
N ILE A 102 -4.17 7.29 -6.58
CA ILE A 102 -4.22 5.83 -6.73
C ILE A 102 -2.84 5.22 -6.48
N THR A 103 -1.80 5.77 -7.12
CA THR A 103 -0.42 5.29 -6.98
C THR A 103 0.01 5.31 -5.52
N THR A 104 -0.18 6.43 -4.83
CA THR A 104 0.29 6.56 -3.44
C THR A 104 -0.56 5.77 -2.45
N THR A 105 -1.88 5.69 -2.66
CA THR A 105 -2.76 4.82 -1.85
C THR A 105 -2.30 3.37 -1.90
N LEU A 106 -2.03 2.85 -3.09
CA LEU A 106 -1.58 1.47 -3.24
C LEU A 106 -0.20 1.26 -2.61
N VAL A 107 0.78 2.12 -2.90
CA VAL A 107 2.13 2.02 -2.32
C VAL A 107 2.08 2.04 -0.78
N TYR A 108 1.26 2.92 -0.18
CA TYR A 108 1.21 3.07 1.27
C TYR A 108 0.45 1.94 1.99
N CYS A 109 -0.63 1.43 1.38
CA CYS A 109 -1.47 0.40 2.01
C CYS A 109 -0.95 -1.03 1.83
N ILE A 110 -0.19 -1.31 0.77
CA ILE A 110 0.26 -2.67 0.45
C ILE A 110 1.37 -3.18 1.38
N GLY A 111 2.14 -2.30 2.01
CA GLY A 111 3.27 -2.70 2.85
C GLY A 111 2.88 -3.41 4.15
N ALA A 112 3.57 -4.49 4.51
CA ALA A 112 3.31 -5.24 5.75
C ALA A 112 3.48 -4.41 7.03
N MET A 113 4.32 -3.37 7.02
CA MET A 113 4.43 -2.44 8.15
C MET A 113 3.12 -1.68 8.44
N ALA A 114 2.23 -1.55 7.45
CA ALA A 114 0.89 -0.99 7.68
C ALA A 114 0.04 -1.93 8.54
N VAL A 115 0.12 -3.24 8.29
CA VAL A 115 -0.62 -4.28 9.02
C VAL A 115 0.01 -4.51 10.39
N LEU A 116 1.32 -4.81 10.44
CA LEU A 116 2.09 -4.99 11.68
C LEU A 116 1.95 -3.80 12.62
N GLY A 117 2.22 -2.61 12.09
CA GLY A 117 2.18 -1.40 12.90
C GLY A 117 0.77 -1.12 13.44
N ALA A 118 -0.28 -1.36 12.64
CA ALA A 118 -1.65 -1.22 13.11
C ALA A 118 -2.01 -2.25 14.19
N LEU A 119 -1.59 -3.51 14.03
CA LEU A 119 -1.82 -4.56 15.02
C LEU A 119 -1.09 -4.27 16.34
N ASP A 120 0.20 -3.93 16.29
CA ASP A 120 1.01 -3.62 17.48
C ASP A 120 0.48 -2.36 18.20
N SER A 121 0.06 -1.35 17.43
CA SER A 121 -0.59 -0.14 17.91
C SER A 121 -1.92 -0.41 18.62
N GLY A 122 -2.71 -1.37 18.11
CA GLY A 122 -3.97 -1.74 18.74
C GLY A 122 -3.82 -2.68 19.93
N LEU A 123 -2.90 -3.65 19.86
CA LEU A 123 -2.74 -4.70 20.88
C LEU A 123 -1.91 -4.23 22.07
N ARG A 124 -0.79 -3.58 21.80
CA ARG A 124 0.22 -3.23 22.81
C ARG A 124 0.29 -1.73 23.07
N ASN A 125 -0.52 -0.94 22.35
CA ASN A 125 -0.44 0.52 22.34
C ASN A 125 1.01 0.98 22.05
N ASN A 126 1.73 0.19 21.24
CA ASN A 126 3.07 0.49 20.75
C ASN A 126 2.96 1.05 19.33
N HIS A 127 3.48 2.26 19.11
CA HIS A 127 3.32 3.00 17.88
C HIS A 127 4.61 3.11 17.07
N ASP A 128 5.72 2.52 17.54
CA ASP A 128 7.05 2.71 16.96
C ASP A 128 7.12 2.33 15.48
N VAL A 129 6.50 1.21 15.11
CA VAL A 129 6.43 0.74 13.71
C VAL A 129 5.64 1.73 12.84
N LEU A 130 4.53 2.27 13.34
CA LEU A 130 3.74 3.25 12.61
C LEU A 130 4.42 4.62 12.54
N PHE A 131 5.20 5.01 13.55
CA PHE A 131 6.01 6.23 13.52
C PHE A 131 7.15 6.12 12.52
N MET A 132 7.84 4.98 12.47
CA MET A 132 8.82 4.70 11.42
C MET A 132 8.18 4.75 10.03
N LYS A 133 6.99 4.16 9.86
CA LYS A 133 6.24 4.27 8.62
C LYS A 133 5.82 5.70 8.30
N ALA A 134 5.40 6.49 9.28
CA ALA A 134 5.03 7.89 9.10
C ALA A 134 6.17 8.73 8.52
N LEU A 135 7.40 8.48 8.96
CA LEU A 135 8.59 9.13 8.39
C LEU A 135 8.81 8.74 6.92
N LEU A 136 8.67 7.45 6.60
CA LEU A 136 8.84 6.93 5.23
C LEU A 136 7.73 7.42 4.28
N ASP A 137 6.47 7.28 4.68
CA ASP A 137 5.31 7.72 3.91
C ASP A 137 5.29 9.25 3.79
N GLY A 138 5.63 9.98 4.85
CA GLY A 138 5.74 11.45 4.83
C GLY A 138 6.85 11.96 3.91
N PHE A 139 8.05 11.37 3.98
CA PHE A 139 9.16 11.73 3.09
C PHE A 139 8.84 11.40 1.62
N SER A 140 8.30 10.21 1.37
CA SER A 140 7.86 9.85 0.01
C SER A 140 6.70 10.71 -0.47
N ALA A 141 5.82 11.21 0.40
CA ALA A 141 4.73 12.11 0.03
C ALA A 141 5.24 13.48 -0.46
N ILE A 142 6.38 13.97 0.07
CA ILE A 142 7.06 15.17 -0.46
C ILE A 142 7.47 14.93 -1.91
N ILE A 143 8.12 13.79 -2.16
CA ILE A 143 8.66 13.41 -3.46
C ILE A 143 7.53 13.13 -4.47
N PHE A 144 6.54 12.33 -4.08
CA PHE A 144 5.40 12.02 -4.93
C PHE A 144 4.57 13.26 -5.19
N SER A 145 4.33 14.14 -4.21
CA SER A 145 3.47 15.31 -4.45
C SER A 145 4.15 16.40 -5.28
N SER A 146 5.47 16.54 -5.22
CA SER A 146 6.19 17.45 -6.11
C SER A 146 6.13 17.01 -7.58
N THR A 147 5.82 15.73 -7.83
CA THR A 147 5.91 15.12 -9.16
C THR A 147 4.55 14.70 -9.73
N LEU A 148 3.71 14.05 -8.92
CA LEU A 148 2.32 13.63 -9.20
C LEU A 148 1.27 14.65 -8.75
N GLY A 149 1.68 15.74 -8.09
CA GLY A 149 0.80 16.84 -7.71
C GLY A 149 0.01 16.61 -6.42
N ILE A 150 -1.11 17.33 -6.30
CA ILE A 150 -1.89 17.37 -5.04
C ILE A 150 -2.66 16.09 -4.76
N GLY A 151 -2.83 15.20 -5.75
CA GLY A 151 -3.55 13.92 -5.59
C GLY A 151 -3.05 13.06 -4.43
N VAL A 152 -1.75 13.16 -4.10
CA VAL A 152 -1.10 12.43 -3.01
C VAL A 152 -1.74 12.69 -1.64
N ILE A 153 -2.21 13.92 -1.37
CA ILE A 153 -2.80 14.28 -0.07
C ILE A 153 -4.01 13.39 0.27
N PHE A 154 -4.76 12.96 -0.75
CA PHE A 154 -5.98 12.17 -0.56
C PHE A 154 -5.70 10.72 -0.17
N SER A 155 -4.47 10.23 -0.39
CA SER A 155 -4.06 8.88 0.04
C SER A 155 -4.01 8.72 1.56
N ALA A 156 -3.89 9.83 2.31
CA ALA A 156 -3.97 9.83 3.76
C ALA A 156 -5.30 9.23 4.27
N VAL A 157 -6.39 9.39 3.51
CA VAL A 157 -7.71 8.87 3.90
C VAL A 157 -7.77 7.34 3.82
N PRO A 158 -7.50 6.69 2.67
CA PRO A 158 -7.40 5.22 2.62
C PRO A 158 -6.41 4.64 3.62
N VAL A 159 -5.24 5.27 3.80
CA VAL A 159 -4.22 4.80 4.76
C VAL A 159 -4.75 4.85 6.18
N PHE A 160 -5.37 5.98 6.57
CA PHE A 160 -5.98 6.13 7.88
C PHE A 160 -7.08 5.10 8.13
N LEU A 161 -7.98 4.90 7.15
CA LEU A 161 -9.05 3.92 7.27
C LEU A 161 -8.50 2.50 7.36
N TYR A 162 -7.57 2.13 6.48
CA TYR A 162 -6.99 0.80 6.44
C TYR A 162 -6.27 0.44 7.75
N GLN A 163 -5.33 1.29 8.18
CA GLN A 163 -4.58 1.08 9.42
C GLN A 163 -5.48 1.20 10.65
N GLY A 164 -6.42 2.17 10.64
CA GLY A 164 -7.32 2.40 11.76
C GLY A 164 -8.28 1.24 11.98
N MET A 165 -8.83 0.66 10.92
CA MET A 165 -9.65 -0.55 11.01
C MET A 165 -8.85 -1.71 11.62
N ILE A 166 -7.63 -1.97 11.14
CA ILE A 166 -6.80 -3.05 11.67
C ILE A 166 -6.47 -2.82 13.16
N ALA A 167 -6.13 -1.59 13.54
CA ALA A 167 -5.82 -1.25 14.93
C ALA A 167 -7.04 -1.41 15.86
N LEU A 168 -8.24 -1.08 15.39
CA LEU A 168 -9.48 -1.26 16.17
C LEU A 168 -9.88 -2.72 16.32
N PHE A 169 -9.64 -3.55 15.31
CA PHE A 169 -9.96 -4.99 15.32
C PHE A 169 -8.79 -5.87 15.78
N SER A 170 -7.68 -5.28 16.22
CA SER A 170 -6.44 -6.01 16.47
C SER A 170 -6.60 -7.09 17.55
N THR A 171 -7.36 -6.81 18.63
CA THR A 171 -7.64 -7.77 19.71
C THR A 171 -8.35 -9.02 19.19
N SER A 172 -9.34 -8.86 18.31
CA SER A 172 -10.03 -9.98 17.68
C SER A 172 -9.10 -10.78 16.77
N ILE A 173 -8.23 -10.10 16.01
CA ILE A 173 -7.27 -10.75 15.12
C ILE A 173 -6.25 -11.57 15.92
N TYR A 174 -5.69 -11.02 17.00
CA TYR A 174 -4.70 -11.71 17.82
C TYR A 174 -5.27 -12.90 18.61
N SER A 175 -6.56 -12.89 18.93
CA SER A 175 -7.20 -14.03 19.59
C SER A 175 -7.23 -15.30 18.73
N VAL A 176 -7.03 -15.16 17.42
CA VAL A 176 -7.10 -16.26 16.43
C VAL A 176 -5.71 -16.64 15.90
N VAL A 177 -4.73 -15.75 15.97
CA VAL A 177 -3.43 -15.88 15.28
C VAL A 177 -2.28 -15.77 16.28
N SER A 178 -1.39 -16.78 16.33
CA SER A 178 -0.16 -16.73 17.15
C SER A 178 0.87 -15.76 16.56
N GLU A 179 1.80 -15.24 17.37
CA GLU A 179 2.87 -14.34 16.88
C GLU A 179 3.69 -14.95 15.73
N THR A 180 4.05 -16.22 15.85
CA THR A 180 4.79 -16.95 14.80
C THR A 180 4.02 -17.05 13.48
N MET A 181 2.70 -17.23 13.57
CA MET A 181 1.83 -17.28 12.40
C MET A 181 1.64 -15.89 11.79
N LEU A 182 1.57 -14.86 12.63
CA LEU A 182 1.53 -13.48 12.17
C LEU A 182 2.78 -13.15 11.35
N ASP A 183 3.97 -13.47 11.85
CA ASP A 183 5.23 -13.24 11.13
C ASP A 183 5.23 -13.93 9.76
N ALA A 184 4.80 -15.20 9.69
CA ALA A 184 4.67 -15.92 8.43
C ALA A 184 3.64 -15.27 7.47
N ILE A 185 2.48 -14.85 7.98
CA ILE A 185 1.48 -14.09 7.21
C ILE A 185 2.10 -12.83 6.61
N LEU A 186 2.89 -12.10 7.39
CA LEU A 186 3.45 -10.82 6.97
C LEU A 186 4.53 -10.98 5.92
N VAL A 187 5.32 -12.05 5.97
CA VAL A 187 6.27 -12.41 4.90
C VAL A 187 5.52 -12.60 3.57
N GLU A 188 4.45 -13.38 3.57
CA GLU A 188 3.69 -13.68 2.35
C GLU A 188 2.91 -12.48 1.82
N VAL A 189 2.28 -11.71 2.72
CA VAL A 189 1.62 -10.44 2.37
C VAL A 189 2.62 -9.43 1.82
N THR A 190 3.84 -9.37 2.39
CA THR A 190 4.93 -8.53 1.87
C THR A 190 5.34 -8.96 0.47
N ALA A 191 5.47 -10.25 0.22
CA ALA A 191 5.88 -10.76 -1.10
C ALA A 191 4.82 -10.50 -2.18
N VAL A 192 3.55 -10.78 -1.89
CA VAL A 192 2.42 -10.43 -2.77
C VAL A 192 2.37 -8.91 -3.01
N GLY A 193 2.54 -8.13 -1.95
CA GLY A 193 2.59 -6.68 -2.04
C GLY A 193 3.77 -6.17 -2.86
N GLY A 194 4.92 -6.84 -2.78
CA GLY A 194 6.09 -6.57 -3.61
C GLY A 194 5.78 -6.68 -5.10
N LEU A 195 5.05 -7.72 -5.53
CA LEU A 195 4.64 -7.89 -6.93
C LEU A 195 3.73 -6.74 -7.40
N MET A 196 2.81 -6.32 -6.53
CA MET A 196 1.93 -5.19 -6.83
C MET A 196 2.72 -3.88 -6.94
N ILE A 197 3.74 -3.68 -6.09
CA ILE A 197 4.64 -2.51 -6.13
C ILE A 197 5.49 -2.51 -7.40
N ILE A 198 5.99 -3.67 -7.85
CA ILE A 198 6.66 -3.83 -9.15
C ILE A 198 5.74 -3.34 -10.27
N ALA A 199 4.47 -3.78 -10.27
CA ALA A 199 3.49 -3.36 -11.26
C ALA A 199 3.18 -1.86 -11.19
N ILE A 200 3.15 -1.26 -10.00
CA ILE A 200 3.05 0.22 -9.85
C ILE A 200 4.25 0.92 -10.49
N GLY A 201 5.48 0.43 -10.24
CA GLY A 201 6.68 0.96 -10.88
C GLY A 201 6.59 0.94 -12.42
N LEU A 202 6.08 -0.15 -12.99
CA LEU A 202 5.84 -0.27 -14.44
C LEU A 202 4.77 0.69 -14.96
N ASN A 203 3.68 0.88 -14.20
CA ASN A 203 2.62 1.84 -14.55
C ASN A 203 3.16 3.27 -14.55
N VAL A 204 3.98 3.62 -13.56
CA VAL A 204 4.58 4.95 -13.42
C VAL A 204 5.62 5.22 -14.51
N LEU A 205 6.36 4.20 -14.94
CA LEU A 205 7.22 4.28 -16.13
C LEU A 205 6.44 4.30 -17.46
N GLU A 206 5.11 4.18 -17.40
CA GLU A 206 4.22 4.12 -18.57
C GLU A 206 4.55 2.98 -19.56
N ILE A 207 5.24 1.93 -19.11
CA ILE A 207 5.63 0.79 -19.96
C ILE A 207 4.41 -0.07 -20.28
N LYS A 208 3.64 -0.43 -19.26
CA LYS A 208 2.40 -1.21 -19.39
C LYS A 208 1.48 -0.87 -18.24
N GLN A 209 0.24 -0.52 -18.56
CA GLN A 209 -0.82 -0.31 -17.56
C GLN A 209 -1.32 -1.66 -17.04
N ILE A 210 -1.04 -1.94 -15.78
CA ILE A 210 -1.48 -3.10 -15.01
C ILE A 210 -2.52 -2.65 -14.00
N ARG A 211 -3.59 -3.43 -13.88
CA ARG A 211 -4.72 -3.12 -13.00
C ARG A 211 -4.45 -3.51 -11.55
N VAL A 212 -3.49 -2.84 -10.92
CA VAL A 212 -2.93 -3.20 -9.60
C VAL A 212 -4.01 -3.18 -8.50
N ALA A 213 -4.98 -2.27 -8.58
CA ALA A 213 -6.02 -2.17 -7.55
C ALA A 213 -6.90 -3.44 -7.52
N ASN A 214 -7.10 -4.10 -8.67
CA ASN A 214 -7.80 -5.39 -8.74
C ASN A 214 -6.98 -6.53 -8.12
N MET A 215 -5.68 -6.37 -7.91
CA MET A 215 -4.85 -7.38 -7.24
C MET A 215 -4.96 -7.28 -5.71
N MET A 216 -5.55 -6.23 -5.12
CA MET A 216 -5.60 -6.03 -3.66
C MET A 216 -6.18 -7.23 -2.86
N PRO A 217 -7.21 -7.95 -3.32
CA PRO A 217 -7.70 -9.12 -2.60
C PRO A 217 -6.65 -10.23 -2.43
N ALA A 218 -5.58 -10.22 -3.23
CA ALA A 218 -4.46 -11.14 -3.08
C ALA A 218 -3.78 -11.02 -1.71
N LEU A 219 -3.75 -9.82 -1.11
CA LEU A 219 -3.18 -9.62 0.23
C LEU A 219 -3.99 -10.38 1.29
N VAL A 220 -5.32 -10.38 1.16
CA VAL A 220 -6.22 -11.11 2.06
C VAL A 220 -6.06 -12.62 1.85
N ILE A 221 -5.96 -13.08 0.59
CA ILE A 221 -5.75 -14.49 0.28
C ILE A 221 -4.41 -14.98 0.81
N ALA A 222 -3.34 -14.19 0.69
CA ALA A 222 -2.04 -14.53 1.27
C ALA A 222 -2.13 -14.65 2.80
N ALA A 223 -2.78 -13.68 3.45
CA ALA A 223 -2.94 -13.69 4.90
C ALA A 223 -3.76 -14.88 5.42
N VAL A 224 -4.79 -15.32 4.69
CA VAL A 224 -5.61 -16.48 5.06
C VAL A 224 -4.99 -17.81 4.58
N GLY A 225 -4.19 -17.78 3.51
CA GLY A 225 -3.54 -18.95 2.94
C GLY A 225 -2.48 -19.56 3.85
N VAL A 226 -1.74 -18.74 4.60
CA VAL A 226 -0.75 -19.21 5.59
C VAL A 226 -1.37 -20.12 6.67
N PRO A 227 -2.39 -19.68 7.44
CA PRO A 227 -3.02 -20.54 8.44
C PRO A 227 -3.69 -21.78 7.80
N PHE A 228 -4.20 -21.65 6.58
CA PHE A 228 -4.82 -22.76 5.87
C PHE A 228 -3.81 -23.87 5.51
N ILE A 229 -2.63 -23.49 5.00
CA ILE A 229 -1.57 -24.45 4.69
C ILE A 229 -1.05 -25.13 5.96
N ASP A 230 -0.87 -24.37 7.05
CA ASP A 230 -0.46 -24.94 8.35
C ASP A 230 -1.50 -25.91 8.92
N TRP A 231 -2.79 -25.64 8.72
CA TRP A 231 -3.85 -26.56 9.12
C TRP A 231 -3.86 -27.84 8.28
N ILE A 232 -3.69 -27.73 6.95
CA ILE A 232 -3.60 -28.89 6.06
C ILE A 232 -2.38 -29.75 6.40
N SER A 233 -1.21 -29.15 6.61
CA SER A 233 0.01 -29.91 6.89
C SER A 233 -0.11 -30.74 8.17
N LYS A 234 -0.76 -30.19 9.21
CA LYS A 234 -1.09 -30.91 10.46
C LYS A 234 -2.10 -32.03 10.30
N LEU A 235 -2.95 -31.97 9.28
CA LEU A 235 -3.96 -33.01 9.02
C LEU A 235 -3.38 -34.22 8.29
N PHE A 236 -2.26 -34.03 7.58
CA PHE A 236 -1.53 -35.07 6.84
C PHE A 236 -0.26 -35.56 7.57
N SER A 237 0.05 -35.04 8.76
CA SER A 237 1.14 -35.49 9.64
C SER A 237 0.64 -36.33 10.80
#